data_AF-A0A9N9KG71-F1
#
_entry.id   AF-A0A9N9KG71-F1
#
_cell.length_a   1.000
_cell.length_b   1.000
_cell.length_c   1.000
_cell.angle_alpha   90.00
_cell.angle_beta   90.00
_cell.angle_gamma   90.00
#
_symmetry.space_group_name_H-M   'P 1'
#
loop_
_entity.id
_entity.type
_entity.pdbx_description
1 polymer ?
#
loop_
_entity_poly.entity_id
_entity_poly.type
_entity_poly.pdbx_seq_one_letter_code
_entity_poly.pdbx_strand_id
1 'polypeptide(L)' 'YDGYYKERIHRRLANSAEIHNPNWGAEINVICVVGGNNFRPDVGIWFQKPTFAQGTRPIANLCPPSNVWIE' A
#
# COMPACT_ATOMS: atom_id res chain seq x y z
N TYR A 1 -10.82 -12.69 7.64
CA TYR A 1 -11.47 -12.62 6.33
C TYR A 1 -12.24 -11.33 6.31
N ASP A 2 -11.97 -10.47 5.34
CA ASP A 2 -12.57 -9.15 5.30
C ASP A 2 -13.97 -9.23 4.70
N GLY A 3 -14.92 -8.61 5.39
CA GLY A 3 -16.30 -8.55 4.93
C GLY A 3 -16.46 -7.57 3.77
N TYR A 4 -17.52 -7.74 2.98
CA TYR A 4 -17.84 -6.88 1.82
C TYR A 4 -17.73 -5.38 2.12
N TYR A 5 -18.23 -4.94 3.27
CA TYR A 5 -18.20 -3.52 3.64
C TYR A 5 -16.81 -3.01 3.99
N LYS A 6 -15.96 -3.87 4.58
CA LYS A 6 -14.56 -3.55 4.90
C LYS A 6 -13.77 -3.34 3.60
N GLU A 7 -13.85 -4.30 2.68
CA GLU A 7 -13.25 -4.19 1.34
C GLU A 7 -13.76 -2.98 0.53
N ARG A 8 -15.05 -2.65 0.68
CA ARG A 8 -15.63 -1.44 0.06
C ARG A 8 -15.00 -0.15 0.60
N ILE A 9 -14.70 -0.10 1.90
CA ILE A 9 -14.02 1.05 2.51
C ILE A 9 -12.56 1.11 2.05
N HIS A 10 -11.84 -0.02 2.05
CA HIS A 10 -10.45 -0.10 1.60
C HIS A 10 -10.25 0.46 0.20
N ARG A 11 -11.06 -0.03 -0.75
CA ARG A 11 -11.04 0.44 -2.13
C ARG A 11 -11.39 1.93 -2.26
N ARG A 12 -12.40 2.41 -1.54
CA ARG A 12 -12.78 3.84 -1.59
C ARG A 12 -11.66 4.72 -1.07
N LEU A 13 -10.96 4.27 -0.04
CA LEU A 13 -9.87 5.01 0.54
C LEU A 13 -8.66 5.05 -0.39
N ALA A 14 -8.24 3.91 -0.93
CA ALA A 14 -7.15 3.84 -1.90
C ALA A 14 -7.43 4.77 -3.10
N ASN A 15 -8.62 4.65 -3.70
CA ASN A 15 -9.03 5.52 -4.80
C ASN A 15 -9.03 7.01 -4.41
N SER A 16 -9.51 7.34 -3.21
CA SER A 16 -9.51 8.73 -2.73
C SER A 16 -8.11 9.29 -2.58
N ALA A 17 -7.14 8.47 -2.14
CA ALA A 17 -5.75 8.88 -2.00
C ALA A 17 -5.09 9.11 -3.37
N GLU A 18 -5.32 8.23 -4.34
CA GLU A 18 -4.81 8.40 -5.71
C GLU A 18 -5.40 9.65 -6.39
N ILE A 19 -6.70 9.92 -6.20
CA ILE A 19 -7.36 11.12 -6.75
C ILE A 19 -6.84 12.38 -6.06
N HIS A 20 -6.63 12.35 -4.75
CA HIS A 20 -6.12 13.49 -4.00
C HIS A 20 -4.73 13.91 -4.47
N ASN A 21 -3.83 12.95 -4.70
CA ASN A 21 -2.50 13.22 -5.26
C ASN A 21 -2.03 12.07 -6.16
N PRO A 22 -1.99 12.28 -7.49
CA PRO A 22 -1.57 11.23 -8.44
C PRO A 22 -0.12 10.76 -8.30
N ASN A 23 0.73 11.49 -7.55
CA ASN A 23 2.10 11.07 -7.27
C ASN A 23 2.20 10.07 -6.11
N TRP A 24 1.13 9.92 -5.33
CA TRP A 24 1.06 8.94 -4.27
C TRP A 24 0.82 7.55 -4.85
N GLY A 25 1.34 6.52 -4.19
CA GLY A 25 0.87 5.15 -4.39
C GLY A 25 -0.16 4.82 -3.33
N ALA A 26 -1.30 4.24 -3.69
CA ALA A 26 -2.25 3.74 -2.72
C ALA A 26 -2.77 2.38 -3.18
N GLU A 27 -2.54 1.34 -2.36
CA GLU A 27 -2.87 -0.02 -2.74
C GLU A 27 -3.48 -0.79 -1.57
N ILE A 28 -4.34 -1.74 -1.92
CA ILE A 28 -4.97 -2.65 -0.96
C ILE A 28 -4.20 -3.97 -0.89
N ASN A 29 -4.11 -4.56 0.30
CA ASN A 29 -3.57 -5.92 0.49
C ASN A 29 -2.13 -6.14 -0.04
N VAL A 30 -1.30 -5.10 -0.14
CA VAL A 30 0.05 -5.18 -0.71
C VAL A 30 1.07 -5.59 0.36
N ILE A 31 2.12 -6.31 -0.05
CA ILE A 31 3.23 -6.67 0.84
C ILE A 31 4.42 -5.74 0.55
N CYS A 32 4.96 -5.16 1.61
CA CYS A 32 6.20 -4.42 1.58
C CYS A 32 7.20 -4.96 2.61
N VAL A 33 8.50 -4.99 2.29
CA VAL A 33 9.56 -5.42 3.22
C VAL A 33 10.39 -4.22 3.66
N VAL A 34 10.39 -3.95 4.97
CA VAL A 34 11.15 -2.84 5.57
C VAL A 34 12.07 -3.41 6.65
N GLY A 35 13.38 -3.22 6.47
CA GLY A 35 14.37 -3.74 7.43
C GLY A 35 14.32 -5.27 7.62
N GLY A 36 13.94 -6.02 6.59
CA GLY A 36 13.81 -7.49 6.63
C GLY A 36 12.48 -8.02 7.21
N ASN A 37 11.59 -7.14 7.65
CA ASN A 37 10.26 -7.51 8.12
C ASN A 37 9.21 -7.34 7.02
N ASN A 38 8.31 -8.32 6.89
CA ASN A 38 7.17 -8.24 5.99
C ASN A 38 6.05 -7.44 6.63
N PHE A 39 5.59 -6.42 5.92
CA PHE A 39 4.51 -5.54 6.30
C PHE A 39 3.40 -5.66 5.26
N ARG A 40 2.17 -5.88 5.72
CA ARG A 40 1.02 -6.10 4.85
C ARG A 40 -0.21 -5.37 5.40
N PRO A 41 -0.32 -4.05 5.18
CA PRO A 41 -1.52 -3.32 5.55
C PRO A 41 -2.71 -3.75 4.70
N ASP A 42 -3.93 -3.55 5.23
CA ASP A 42 -5.13 -3.67 4.43
C ASP A 42 -5.22 -2.57 3.37
N VAL A 43 -4.80 -1.36 3.74
CA VAL A 43 -4.54 -0.24 2.82
C VAL A 43 -3.21 0.42 3.16
N GLY A 44 -2.30 0.45 2.20
CA GLY A 44 -1.06 1.21 2.29
C GLY A 44 -1.13 2.45 1.39
N ILE A 45 -0.66 3.60 1.91
CA ILE A 45 -0.49 4.82 1.11
C ILE A 45 0.94 5.32 1.26
N TRP A 46 1.60 5.57 0.12
CA TRP A 46 2.94 6.10 0.01
C TRP A 46 2.91 7.47 -0.64
N PHE A 47 3.47 8.48 0.02
CA PHE A 47 3.60 9.81 -0.55
C PHE A 47 4.59 9.85 -1.72
N GLN A 48 5.53 8.91 -1.73
CA GLN A 48 6.36 8.58 -2.87
C GLN A 48 6.04 7.17 -3.34
N LYS A 49 5.40 7.06 -4.50
CA LYS A 49 5.01 5.77 -5.09
C LYS A 49 6.21 4.81 -5.16
N PRO A 50 6.07 3.55 -4.68
CA PRO A 50 7.10 2.53 -4.87
C PRO A 50 7.44 2.34 -6.35
N THR A 51 8.72 2.15 -6.64
CA THR A 51 9.17 1.86 -8.01
C THR A 51 8.65 0.51 -8.50
N PHE A 52 8.65 0.28 -9.81
CA PHE A 52 8.25 -1.01 -10.39
C PHE A 52 9.04 -2.20 -9.80
N ALA A 53 10.35 -2.03 -9.57
CA ALA A 53 11.20 -3.07 -9.00
C ALA A 53 10.83 -3.38 -7.52
N GLN A 54 10.49 -2.34 -6.76
CA GLN A 54 10.03 -2.47 -5.37
C GLN A 54 8.64 -3.12 -5.28
N GLY A 55 7.72 -2.79 -6.19
CA GLY A 55 6.38 -3.38 -6.22
C GLY A 55 6.35 -4.83 -6.71
N THR A 56 7.23 -5.20 -7.64
CA THR A 56 7.26 -6.57 -8.20
C THR A 56 8.14 -7.54 -7.44
N ARG A 57 9.19 -7.05 -6.76
CA ARG A 57 10.14 -7.87 -6.00
C ARG A 57 10.45 -7.22 -4.64
N PRO A 58 9.47 -7.04 -3.75
CA PRO A 58 9.61 -6.26 -2.52
C PRO A 58 10.64 -6.82 -1.52
N ILE A 59 10.95 -8.12 -1.59
CA ILE A 59 11.98 -8.77 -0.75
C ILE A 59 13.40 -8.45 -1.26
N ALA A 60 13.60 -8.51 -2.58
CA ALA A 60 14.91 -8.24 -3.19
C ALA A 60 15.19 -6.73 -3.34
N ASN A 61 14.14 -5.95 -3.56
CA ASN A 61 14.16 -4.50 -3.66
C ASN A 61 13.27 -3.94 -2.56
N LEU A 62 13.88 -3.64 -1.40
CA LEU A 62 13.18 -3.09 -0.24
C LEU A 62 12.34 -1.88 -0.66
N CYS A 63 11.04 -1.99 -0.48
CA CYS A 63 10.11 -0.89 -0.67
C CYS A 63 10.15 0.03 0.55
N PRO A 64 9.84 1.32 0.36
CA PRO A 64 9.70 2.22 1.50
C PRO A 64 8.49 1.80 2.35
N PRO A 65 8.53 2.01 3.68
CA PRO A 65 7.32 1.89 4.51
C PRO A 65 6.23 2.81 3.98
N SER A 66 4.97 2.41 4.12
CA SER A 66 3.85 3.30 3.82
C SER A 66 3.84 4.48 4.80
N ASN A 67 3.42 5.64 4.33
CA ASN A 67 3.22 6.82 5.17
C ASN A 67 1.90 6.73 5.94
N VAL A 68 0.91 6.06 5.36
CA VAL A 68 -0.36 5.74 6.02
C VAL A 68 -0.58 4.23 5.99
N TRP A 69 -1.03 3.71 7.12
CA TRP A 69 -1.27 2.29 7.38
C TRP A 69 -2.65 2.12 8.01
N ILE A 70 -3.46 1.22 7.45
CA ILE A 70 -4.82 0.91 7.95
C ILE A 70 -5.03 -0.62 8.03
N GLU A 71 -5.79 -1.03 9.05
CA GLU A 71 -6.20 -2.41 9.43
C GLU A 71 -7.72 -2.47 9.67
#